data_AF-A0A8H3AG62-F1
#
_entry.id   AF-A0A8H3AG62-F1
#
_cell.length_a   1.000
_cell.length_b   1.000
_cell.length_c   1.000
_cell.angle_alpha   90.00
_cell.angle_beta   90.00
_cell.angle_gamma   90.00
#
_symmetry.space_group_name_H-M   'P 1'
#
loop_
_entity.id
_entity.type
_entity.pdbx_description
1 polymer ?
#
loop_
_entity_poly.entity_id
_entity_poly.type
_entity_poly.pdbx_seq_one_letter_code
_entity_poly.pdbx_strand_id
1 'polypeptide(L)'
;MSEKGLPAGKRWAIMLSARARKELRKIGRDQKALEIVHNKMRELSSGDFSQGNHRIIEGTSKHVPMFSARVPFDLRIIYQIDVLPDDAGKYDHQVIKILQIRSRARVNYNFWVKVSRRLKQTNPKYLDRCQCRHPPKNPMNDAQPEYRPVMFPHEEYGLGVPDEDTEFLSELTEEERD
;
A
#
# COMPACT_ATOMS: atom_id res chain seq x y z
N MET A 1 11.93 -20.89 -3.86
CA MET A 1 12.18 -20.15 -5.12
C MET A 1 11.10 -19.09 -5.21
N SER A 2 11.45 -17.80 -5.35
CA SER A 2 10.46 -16.72 -5.39
C SER A 2 9.62 -16.81 -6.67
N GLU A 3 8.29 -16.76 -6.53
CA GLU A 3 7.34 -16.87 -7.64
C GLU A 3 7.52 -15.70 -8.62
N LYS A 4 7.65 -15.99 -9.92
CA LYS A 4 7.75 -14.95 -10.95
C LYS A 4 6.34 -14.45 -11.30
N GLY A 5 6.03 -13.22 -10.89
CA GLY A 5 4.77 -12.56 -11.24
C GLY A 5 4.68 -12.19 -12.72
N LEU A 6 3.46 -12.15 -13.26
CA LEU A 6 3.16 -11.70 -14.61
C LEU A 6 2.86 -10.19 -14.61
N PRO A 7 3.11 -9.43 -15.69
CA PRO A 7 2.75 -8.01 -15.74
C PRO A 7 1.23 -7.81 -15.63
N ALA A 8 0.77 -6.99 -14.67
CA ALA A 8 -0.65 -6.72 -14.43
C ALA A 8 -1.17 -5.44 -15.11
N GLY A 9 -0.33 -4.76 -15.89
CA GLY A 9 -0.69 -3.53 -16.60
C GLY A 9 0.35 -2.42 -16.44
N LYS A 10 -0.03 -1.20 -16.85
CA LYS A 10 0.84 -0.02 -16.78
C LYS A 10 0.71 0.76 -15.47
N ARG A 11 -0.45 0.72 -14.80
CA ARG A 11 -0.74 1.52 -13.62
C ARG A 11 -1.11 0.65 -12.44
N TRP A 12 -0.74 1.10 -11.25
CA TRP A 12 -1.15 0.50 -9.99
C TRP A 12 -2.58 0.93 -9.67
N ALA A 13 -3.43 -0.05 -9.37
CA ALA A 13 -4.73 0.25 -8.77
C ALA A 13 -4.51 0.82 -7.36
N ILE A 14 -5.27 1.85 -7.00
CA ILE A 14 -5.28 2.43 -5.66
C ILE A 14 -6.50 1.90 -4.91
N MET A 15 -6.27 1.17 -3.82
CA MET A 15 -7.29 0.74 -2.89
C MET A 15 -7.30 1.66 -1.67
N LEU A 16 -8.48 2.05 -1.18
CA LEU A 16 -8.61 2.88 0.02
C LEU A 16 -9.22 2.06 1.16
N SER A 17 -8.50 1.94 2.28
CA SER A 17 -9.07 1.42 3.52
C SER A 17 -10.23 2.29 3.99
N ALA A 18 -11.08 1.76 4.88
CA ALA A 18 -12.14 2.53 5.50
C ALA A 18 -11.60 3.78 6.25
N ARG A 19 -10.44 3.65 6.93
CA ARG A 19 -9.76 4.76 7.61
C ARG A 19 -9.32 5.83 6.60
N ALA A 20 -8.71 5.43 5.48
CA ALA A 20 -8.30 6.35 4.44
C ALA A 20 -9.49 7.07 3.79
N ARG A 21 -10.59 6.35 3.49
CA ARG A 21 -11.85 6.93 2.97
C ARG A 21 -12.42 7.99 3.91
N LYS A 22 -12.46 7.70 5.22
CA LYS A 22 -12.94 8.64 6.24
C LYS A 22 -12.10 9.91 6.31
N GLU A 23 -10.77 9.79 6.28
CA GLU A 23 -9.88 10.95 6.29
C GLU A 23 -9.96 11.75 4.98
N LEU A 24 -10.08 11.09 3.83
CA LEU A 24 -10.26 11.77 2.54
C LEU A 24 -11.54 12.61 2.51
N ARG A 25 -12.65 12.10 3.07
CA ARG A 25 -13.89 12.87 3.23
C ARG A 25 -13.72 14.12 4.11
N LYS A 26 -12.89 14.05 5.16
CA LYS A 26 -12.58 15.21 6.01
C LYS A 26 -11.72 16.24 5.27
N ILE A 27 -10.70 15.77 4.56
CA ILE A 27 -9.83 16.60 3.72
C ILE A 27 -10.63 17.28 2.62
N GLY A 28 -11.64 16.62 2.07
CA GLY A 28 -12.53 17.17 1.04
C GLY A 28 -13.31 18.42 1.41
N ARG A 29 -13.25 18.89 2.67
CA ARG A 29 -13.72 20.22 3.06
C ARG A 29 -12.81 21.35 2.56
N ASP A 30 -11.54 21.04 2.29
CA ASP A 30 -10.57 21.90 1.65
C ASP A 30 -10.23 21.33 0.27
N GLN A 31 -10.78 21.95 -0.77
CA GLN A 31 -10.63 21.50 -2.15
C GLN A 31 -9.16 21.46 -2.61
N LYS A 32 -8.33 22.40 -2.13
CA LYS A 32 -6.92 22.48 -2.49
C LYS A 32 -6.14 21.34 -1.84
N ALA A 33 -6.40 21.07 -0.57
CA ALA A 33 -5.80 19.92 0.12
C ALA A 33 -6.21 18.60 -0.53
N LEU A 34 -7.49 18.46 -0.92
CA LEU A 34 -8.01 17.28 -1.61
C LEU A 34 -7.32 17.06 -2.97
N GLU A 35 -7.19 18.11 -3.78
CA GLU A 35 -6.52 18.03 -5.08
C GLU A 35 -5.06 17.59 -4.94
N ILE A 36 -4.34 18.14 -3.96
CA ILE A 36 -2.95 17.77 -3.67
C ILE A 36 -2.81 16.30 -3.28
N VAL A 37 -3.74 15.78 -2.47
CA VAL A 37 -3.77 14.35 -2.10
C VAL A 37 -4.05 13.49 -3.33
N HIS A 38 -5.00 13.87 -4.20
CA HIS A 38 -5.28 13.15 -5.44
C HIS A 38 -4.12 13.16 -6.42
N ASN A 39 -3.40 14.28 -6.56
CA ASN A 39 -2.20 14.36 -7.37
C ASN A 39 -1.13 13.38 -6.86
N LYS A 40 -0.94 13.30 -5.54
CA LYS A 40 -0.03 12.30 -4.96
C LYS A 40 -0.47 10.86 -5.23
N MET A 41 -1.77 10.56 -5.13
CA MET A 41 -2.29 9.23 -5.47
C MET A 41 -2.07 8.90 -6.96
N ARG A 42 -2.15 9.90 -7.85
CA ARG A 42 -1.85 9.72 -9.28
C ARG A 42 -0.37 9.38 -9.52
N GLU A 43 0.55 10.07 -8.86
CA GLU A 43 2.00 9.74 -8.91
C GLU A 43 2.26 8.30 -8.43
N LEU A 44 1.66 7.91 -7.30
CA LEU A 44 1.74 6.54 -6.81
C LEU A 44 1.16 5.54 -7.83
N SER A 45 0.02 5.87 -8.45
CA SER A 45 -0.61 5.01 -9.45
C SER A 45 0.23 4.82 -10.73
N SER A 46 1.07 5.79 -11.09
CA SER A 46 2.02 5.64 -12.20
C SER A 46 3.27 4.83 -11.84
N GLY A 47 3.43 4.47 -10.56
CA GLY A 47 4.61 3.75 -10.08
C GLY A 47 5.80 4.68 -9.79
N ASP A 48 5.55 5.97 -9.53
CA ASP A 48 6.58 6.89 -9.03
C ASP A 48 6.90 6.55 -7.58
N PHE A 49 7.92 5.72 -7.41
CA PHE A 49 8.48 5.30 -6.12
C PHE A 49 9.77 6.05 -5.78
N SER A 50 9.83 7.34 -6.10
CA SER A 50 10.89 8.24 -5.64
C SER A 50 10.98 8.30 -4.10
N GLN A 51 12.11 8.80 -3.57
CA GLN A 51 12.38 8.86 -2.12
C GLN A 51 11.29 9.59 -1.33
N GLY A 52 10.61 10.57 -1.94
CA GLY A 52 9.51 11.30 -1.31
C GLY A 52 8.20 10.50 -1.26
N ASN A 53 8.00 9.56 -2.18
CA ASN A 53 6.76 8.82 -2.37
C ASN A 53 6.81 7.40 -1.79
N HIS A 54 8.00 6.80 -1.66
CA HIS A 54 8.18 5.39 -1.27
C HIS A 54 9.16 5.21 -0.12
N ARG A 55 9.08 6.07 0.90
CA ARG A 55 9.93 5.92 2.11
C ARG A 55 9.41 4.77 2.96
N ILE A 56 10.22 3.74 3.16
CA ILE A 56 9.88 2.64 4.06
C ILE A 56 9.72 3.14 5.51
N ILE A 57 8.72 2.63 6.22
CA ILE A 57 8.58 2.83 7.66
C ILE A 57 9.61 1.94 8.37
N GLU A 58 10.49 2.56 9.14
CA GLU A 58 11.53 1.87 9.89
C GLU A 58 10.92 0.78 10.79
N GLY A 59 11.56 -0.40 10.82
CA GLY A 59 11.04 -1.57 11.53
C GLY A 59 10.13 -2.49 10.69
N THR A 60 9.69 -2.08 9.50
CA THR A 60 8.81 -2.92 8.63
C THR A 60 9.57 -3.73 7.57
N SER A 61 10.85 -3.46 7.34
CA SER A 61 11.65 -4.08 6.28
C SER A 61 11.82 -5.60 6.40
N LYS A 62 11.76 -6.15 7.61
CA LYS A 62 11.85 -7.60 7.88
C LYS A 62 10.48 -8.31 7.82
N HIS A 63 9.42 -7.56 7.52
CA HIS A 63 8.02 -7.97 7.53
C HIS A 63 7.32 -7.52 6.24
N VAL A 64 5.99 -7.41 6.22
CA VAL A 64 5.27 -6.80 5.09
C VAL A 64 5.61 -5.31 5.06
N PRO A 65 6.34 -4.81 4.04
CA PRO A 65 6.86 -3.45 4.08
C PRO A 65 5.73 -2.42 4.05
N MET A 66 5.80 -1.43 4.94
CA MET A 66 4.90 -0.29 4.96
C MET A 66 5.64 0.93 4.47
N PHE A 67 4.95 1.79 3.73
CA PHE A 67 5.53 2.96 3.09
C PHE A 67 4.82 4.24 3.49
N SER A 68 5.57 5.33 3.43
CA SER A 68 5.08 6.68 3.65
C SER A 68 5.39 7.53 2.41
N ALA A 69 4.34 8.12 1.84
CA ALA A 69 4.47 9.18 0.85
C ALA A 69 4.28 10.54 1.51
N ARG A 70 5.19 11.48 1.21
CA ARG A 70 5.10 12.87 1.65
C ARG A 70 4.13 13.64 0.75
N VAL A 71 3.20 14.32 1.39
CA VAL A 71 2.26 15.25 0.75
C VAL A 71 2.53 16.65 1.33
N PRO A 72 2.31 17.74 0.56
CA PRO A 72 2.30 19.10 1.10
C PRO A 72 1.43 19.27 2.35
N PHE A 73 1.65 20.37 3.09
CA PHE A 73 0.98 20.67 4.38
C PHE A 73 1.23 19.64 5.48
N ASP A 74 2.43 19.04 5.45
CA ASP A 74 2.88 18.00 6.38
C ASP A 74 1.97 16.77 6.46
N LEU A 75 1.19 16.50 5.40
CA LEU A 75 0.41 15.27 5.30
C LEU A 75 1.31 14.08 4.92
N ARG A 76 0.90 12.90 5.33
CA ARG A 76 1.50 11.61 5.01
C ARG A 76 0.40 10.67 4.54
N ILE A 77 0.68 9.96 3.45
CA ILE A 77 -0.09 8.79 3.03
C ILE A 77 0.70 7.58 3.50
N ILE A 78 0.08 6.76 4.35
CA ILE A 78 0.60 5.46 4.75
C ILE A 78 -0.06 4.40 3.89
N TYR A 79 0.75 3.57 3.24
CA TYR A 79 0.28 2.56 2.33
C TYR A 79 1.18 1.34 2.33
N GLN A 80 0.67 0.24 1.77
CA GLN A 80 1.45 -0.95 1.45
C GLN A 80 1.25 -1.33 -0.01
N ILE A 81 2.13 -2.17 -0.52
CA ILE A 81 1.83 -2.96 -1.70
C ILE A 81 1.09 -4.21 -1.21
N ASP A 82 -0.14 -4.35 -1.67
CA ASP A 82 -1.06 -5.44 -1.31
C ASP A 82 -1.34 -6.28 -2.56
N VAL A 83 -2.01 -7.42 -2.40
CA VAL A 83 -2.31 -8.39 -3.44
C VAL A 83 -3.77 -8.82 -3.26
N LEU A 84 -4.61 -8.56 -4.27
CA LEU A 84 -6.05 -8.80 -4.18
C LEU A 84 -6.55 -9.65 -5.35
N PRO A 85 -7.50 -10.57 -5.13
CA PRO A 85 -8.11 -11.33 -6.20
C PRO A 85 -8.88 -10.41 -7.17
N ASP A 86 -8.87 -10.78 -8.46
CA ASP A 86 -9.76 -10.22 -9.46
C ASP A 86 -11.21 -10.69 -9.25
N ASP A 87 -12.16 -10.00 -9.88
CA ASP A 87 -13.59 -10.34 -9.78
C ASP A 87 -13.89 -11.77 -10.25
N ALA A 88 -13.02 -12.35 -11.09
CA ALA A 88 -13.15 -13.71 -11.60
C ALA A 88 -12.51 -14.78 -10.69
N GLY A 89 -11.79 -14.40 -9.63
CA GLY A 89 -11.04 -15.31 -8.76
C GLY A 89 -9.95 -16.11 -9.47
N LYS A 90 -9.43 -15.60 -10.59
CA LYS A 90 -8.40 -16.26 -11.41
C LYS A 90 -7.01 -15.75 -11.09
N TYR A 91 -6.89 -14.47 -10.79
CA TYR A 91 -5.60 -13.84 -10.55
C TYR A 91 -5.63 -12.92 -9.35
N ASP A 92 -4.51 -12.91 -8.64
CA ASP A 92 -4.23 -11.96 -7.59
C ASP A 92 -3.39 -10.81 -8.15
N HIS A 93 -3.92 -9.59 -8.11
CA HIS A 93 -3.30 -8.38 -8.63
C HIS A 93 -2.62 -7.58 -7.52
N GLN A 94 -1.39 -7.15 -7.76
CA GLN A 94 -0.77 -6.16 -6.91
C GLN A 94 -1.46 -4.81 -7.01
N VAL A 95 -1.69 -4.20 -5.85
CA VAL A 95 -2.33 -2.90 -5.69
C VAL A 95 -1.58 -2.05 -4.68
N ILE A 96 -1.76 -0.74 -4.74
CA ILE A 96 -1.35 0.16 -3.67
C ILE A 96 -2.53 0.33 -2.73
N LYS A 97 -2.45 -0.26 -1.54
CA LYS A 97 -3.48 -0.10 -0.50
C LYS A 97 -3.12 1.04 0.41
N ILE A 98 -3.84 2.14 0.30
CA ILE A 98 -3.72 3.30 1.19
C ILE A 98 -4.47 3.00 2.48
N LEU A 99 -3.71 2.94 3.56
CA LEU A 99 -4.19 2.56 4.89
C LEU A 99 -4.58 3.78 5.72
N GLN A 100 -3.89 4.91 5.55
CA GLN A 100 -4.15 6.14 6.31
C GLN A 100 -3.66 7.38 5.57
N ILE A 101 -4.36 8.49 5.74
CA ILE A 101 -3.93 9.83 5.32
C ILE A 101 -4.03 10.74 6.54
N ARG A 102 -2.91 11.30 7.01
CA ARG A 102 -2.91 12.16 8.21
C ARG A 102 -1.72 13.10 8.24
N SER A 103 -1.76 14.14 9.07
CA SER A 103 -0.57 14.93 9.35
C SER A 103 0.52 14.07 10.00
N ARG A 104 1.79 14.34 9.66
CA ARG A 104 2.95 13.57 10.13
C ARG A 104 2.97 13.42 11.64
N ALA A 105 2.66 14.49 12.38
CA ALA A 105 2.64 14.49 13.84
C ALA A 105 1.57 13.57 14.45
N ARG A 106 0.55 13.18 13.68
CA ARG A 106 -0.55 12.31 14.12
C ARG A 106 -0.45 10.88 13.59
N VAL A 107 0.64 10.55 12.89
CA VAL A 107 0.92 9.16 12.45
C VAL A 107 1.62 8.44 13.58
N ASN A 108 0.98 7.40 14.11
CA ASN A 108 1.61 6.44 15.02
C ASN A 108 2.40 5.42 14.19
N TYR A 109 3.72 5.61 14.03
CA TYR A 109 4.55 4.70 13.23
C TYR A 109 4.75 3.33 13.89
N ASN A 110 4.76 3.29 15.23
CA ASN A 110 4.89 2.03 15.97
C ASN A 110 3.69 1.11 15.75
N PHE A 111 2.49 1.68 15.62
CA PHE A 111 1.30 0.95 15.21
C PHE A 111 1.51 0.23 13.86
N TRP A 112 2.00 0.93 12.85
CA TRP A 112 2.24 0.34 11.52
C TRP A 112 3.33 -0.75 11.53
N VAL A 113 4.31 -0.66 12.44
CA VAL A 113 5.29 -1.74 12.67
C VAL A 113 4.61 -2.99 13.25
N LYS A 114 3.69 -2.83 14.21
CA LYS A 114 2.92 -3.95 14.76
C LYS A 114 2.05 -4.61 13.68
N VAL A 115 1.32 -3.82 12.89
CA VAL A 115 0.49 -4.30 11.76
C VAL A 115 1.34 -5.09 10.77
N SER A 116 2.48 -4.52 10.34
CA SER A 116 3.42 -5.15 9.42
C SER A 116 3.91 -6.52 9.91
N ARG A 117 4.28 -6.62 11.19
CA ARG A 117 4.72 -7.88 11.82
C ARG A 117 3.61 -8.93 11.84
N ARG A 118 2.38 -8.52 12.14
CA ARG A 118 1.23 -9.42 12.21
C ARG A 118 0.87 -9.97 10.82
N LEU A 119 0.88 -9.13 9.78
CA LEU A 119 0.67 -9.58 8.39
C LEU A 119 1.71 -10.63 7.93
N LYS A 120 2.97 -10.49 8.35
CA LYS A 120 4.02 -11.49 8.06
C LYS A 120 3.67 -12.87 8.63
N GLN A 121 3.09 -12.90 9.83
CA GLN A 121 2.82 -14.16 10.54
C GLN A 121 1.69 -14.96 9.88
N THR A 122 0.83 -14.32 9.10
CA THR A 122 -0.34 -14.98 8.51
C THR A 122 -0.01 -15.86 7.32
N ASN A 123 0.79 -15.37 6.36
CA ASN A 123 1.09 -16.17 5.16
C ASN A 123 2.43 -15.76 4.50
N PRO A 124 3.44 -16.65 4.46
CA PRO A 124 4.73 -16.36 3.81
C PRO A 124 4.63 -16.09 2.30
N LYS A 125 3.68 -16.72 1.60
CA LYS A 125 3.50 -16.54 0.16
C LYS A 125 2.91 -15.16 -0.17
N TYR A 126 1.98 -14.70 0.64
CA TYR A 126 1.46 -13.33 0.56
C TYR A 126 2.59 -12.31 0.69
N LEU A 127 3.50 -12.50 1.66
CA LEU A 127 4.67 -11.63 1.82
C LEU A 127 5.53 -11.57 0.54
N ASP A 128 5.86 -12.73 -0.02
CA ASP A 128 6.66 -12.82 -1.25
C ASP A 128 6.00 -12.08 -2.41
N ARG A 129 4.68 -12.25 -2.58
CA ARG A 129 3.91 -11.58 -3.64
C ARG A 129 3.81 -10.07 -3.41
N CYS A 130 3.66 -9.59 -2.17
CA CYS A 130 3.68 -8.15 -1.85
C CYS A 130 5.06 -7.51 -2.05
N GLN A 131 6.15 -8.27 -1.85
CA GLN A 131 7.52 -7.81 -2.05
C GLN A 131 8.00 -7.93 -3.49
N CYS A 132 7.35 -8.76 -4.30
CA CYS A 132 7.69 -8.92 -5.72
C CYS A 132 7.67 -7.55 -6.42
N ARG A 133 8.71 -7.28 -7.22
CA ARG A 133 8.82 -6.09 -8.06
C ARG A 133 9.18 -6.54 -9.46
N HIS A 134 8.40 -6.11 -10.45
CA HIS A 134 8.86 -6.24 -11.82
C HIS A 134 9.91 -5.14 -12.08
N PRO A 135 11.15 -5.47 -12.45
CA PRO A 135 12.14 -4.46 -12.78
C PRO A 135 11.68 -3.63 -13.99
N PRO A 136 12.09 -2.36 -14.08
CA PRO A 136 11.83 -1.52 -15.25
C PRO A 136 12.39 -2.18 -16.52
N LYS A 137 11.70 -2.03 -17.65
CA LYS A 137 12.13 -2.63 -18.94
C LYS A 137 13.48 -2.11 -19.43
N ASN A 138 13.86 -0.88 -19.08
CA ASN A 138 15.15 -0.28 -19.43
C ASN A 138 15.76 0.45 -18.21
N PRO A 139 16.64 -0.19 -17.44
CA PRO A 139 17.29 0.45 -16.30
C PRO A 139 18.28 1.57 -16.68
N MET A 140 18.62 1.73 -17.96
CA MET A 140 19.72 2.58 -18.44
C MET A 140 19.30 3.90 -19.12
N ASN A 141 18.04 4.02 -19.57
CA ASN A 141 17.55 5.20 -20.31
C ASN A 141 16.47 6.00 -19.59
N ASP A 142 15.80 5.41 -18.59
CA ASP A 142 14.75 6.11 -17.85
C ASP A 142 15.36 6.76 -16.60
N ALA A 143 15.35 8.10 -16.57
CA ALA A 143 15.84 8.88 -15.42
C ALA A 143 15.09 8.55 -14.10
N GLN A 144 13.94 7.87 -14.17
CA GLN A 144 13.31 7.18 -13.06
C GLN A 144 12.66 5.86 -13.52
N PRO A 145 12.95 4.73 -12.85
CA PRO A 145 12.31 3.46 -13.18
C PRO A 145 10.85 3.44 -12.71
N GLU A 146 9.90 3.51 -13.65
CA GLU A 146 8.48 3.28 -13.33
C GLU A 146 8.26 1.80 -12.97
N TYR A 147 8.01 1.52 -11.70
CA TYR A 147 7.66 0.17 -11.25
C TYR A 147 6.26 -0.19 -11.75
N ARG A 148 6.10 -1.41 -12.28
CA ARG A 148 4.81 -1.92 -12.75
C ARG A 148 4.25 -2.96 -11.78
N PRO A 149 2.92 -3.00 -11.57
CA PRO A 149 2.32 -4.05 -10.76
C PRO A 149 2.43 -5.41 -11.44
N VAL A 150 2.52 -6.46 -10.63
CA VAL A 150 2.43 -7.84 -11.10
C VAL A 150 1.14 -8.53 -10.64
N MET A 151 0.79 -9.61 -11.31
CA MET A 151 -0.30 -10.49 -10.97
C MET A 151 0.18 -11.93 -10.88
N PHE A 152 -0.53 -12.74 -10.11
CA PHE A 152 -0.21 -14.14 -9.84
C PHE A 152 -1.47 -15.00 -9.98
N PRO A 153 -1.36 -16.30 -10.26
CA PRO A 153 -2.50 -17.21 -10.15
C PRO A 153 -3.12 -17.10 -8.75
N HIS A 154 -4.44 -16.99 -8.69
CA HIS A 154 -5.17 -16.79 -7.44
C HIS A 154 -4.87 -17.88 -6.42
N GLU A 155 -4.66 -17.50 -5.16
CA GLU A 155 -4.54 -18.40 -4.03
C GLU A 155 -5.20 -17.82 -2.77
N GLU A 156 -5.94 -18.65 -2.04
CA GLU A 156 -6.51 -18.25 -0.76
C GLU A 156 -5.42 -18.15 0.31
N TYR A 157 -5.26 -16.96 0.90
CA TYR A 157 -4.26 -16.72 1.92
C TYR A 157 -4.76 -16.92 3.36
N GLY A 158 -6.05 -17.22 3.55
CA GLY A 158 -6.68 -17.18 4.87
C GLY A 158 -6.74 -15.77 5.48
N LEU A 159 -6.53 -14.74 4.65
CA LEU A 159 -6.74 -13.34 4.96
C LEU A 159 -8.16 -13.04 4.45
N GLY A 160 -9.13 -12.81 5.35
CA GLY A 160 -10.51 -12.48 4.97
C GLY A 160 -10.58 -11.36 3.92
N VAL A 161 -11.68 -11.32 3.16
CA VAL A 161 -11.88 -10.38 2.03
C VAL A 161 -11.48 -8.94 2.44
N PRO A 162 -10.70 -8.23 1.61
CA PRO A 162 -9.94 -7.02 1.99
C PRO A 162 -10.76 -5.79 2.40
N ASP A 163 -12.08 -5.76 2.18
CA ASP A 163 -12.93 -4.67 2.67
C ASP A 163 -13.31 -4.86 4.16
N GLU A 164 -13.07 -6.06 4.71
CA GLU A 164 -13.16 -6.37 6.12
C GLU A 164 -11.80 -6.24 6.84
N ASP A 165 -11.05 -5.18 6.51
CA ASP A 165 -10.02 -4.61 7.40
C ASP A 165 -10.54 -4.40 8.83
N THR A 166 -11.87 -4.40 9.01
CA THR A 166 -12.57 -4.38 10.28
C THR A 166 -12.15 -5.49 11.21
N GLU A 167 -12.03 -6.75 10.78
CA GLU A 167 -11.80 -7.85 11.75
C GLU A 167 -10.35 -7.83 12.27
N PHE A 168 -9.37 -7.78 11.37
CA PHE A 168 -7.93 -7.74 11.72
C PHE A 168 -7.51 -6.49 12.51
N LEU A 169 -8.08 -5.32 12.19
CA LEU A 169 -7.78 -4.06 12.90
C LEU A 169 -8.67 -3.84 14.13
N SER A 170 -9.84 -4.49 14.24
CA SER A 170 -10.70 -4.41 15.44
C SER A 170 -10.17 -5.23 16.60
N GLU A 171 -9.43 -6.31 16.32
CA GLU A 171 -8.74 -7.10 17.34
C GLU A 171 -7.57 -6.38 18.01
N LEU A 172 -7.13 -5.23 17.47
CA LEU A 172 -6.17 -4.36 18.15
C LEU A 172 -6.90 -3.49 19.17
N THR A 173 -6.35 -3.36 20.38
CA THR A 173 -6.97 -2.57 21.45
C THR A 173 -7.11 -1.10 21.04
N GLU A 174 -8.04 -0.35 21.63
CA GLU A 174 -8.22 1.07 21.27
C GLU A 174 -6.93 1.87 21.46
N GLU A 175 -6.18 1.57 22.52
CA GLU A 175 -4.85 2.13 22.82
C GLU A 175 -3.80 1.79 21.76
N GLU A 176 -3.94 0.65 21.07
CA GLU A 176 -3.07 0.30 19.96
C GLU A 176 -3.45 1.00 18.66
N ARG A 177 -4.72 1.40 18.47
CA ARG A 177 -5.24 2.01 17.24
C ARG A 177 -5.04 3.53 17.14
N ASP A 178 -4.88 4.19 18.29
CA ASP A 178 -4.72 5.65 18.45
C ASP A 178 -3.25 6.12 18.49
#